data_AF-A0A1B9PTR2-F1
#
_entry.id   AF-A0A1B9PTR2-F1
#
_cell.length_a   1.000
_cell.length_b   1.000
_cell.length_c   1.000
_cell.angle_alpha   90.00
_cell.angle_beta   90.00
_cell.angle_gamma   90.00
#
_symmetry.space_group_name_H-M   'P 1'
#
loop_
_entity.id
_entity.type
_entity.pdbx_description
1 polymer ?
#
loop_
_entity_poly.entity_id
_entity_poly.type
_entity_poly.pdbx_seq_one_letter_code
_entity_poly.pdbx_strand_id
1 'polypeptide(L)'
;MKYILLVLSVMLFGCAQTPLPTSMNTTDWQSFGEEMALKGKTKQTEASLAEAASSPSIDANLYAAYGQGYEVGKTQYCSQNPRALGRRGETYLGICDDIDKWFRFNYERGAESKFDVR
;
A
#
# COMPACT_ATOMS: atom_id res chain seq x y z
N MET A 1 -18.62 -44.26 1.09
CA MET A 1 -17.51 -43.29 1.25
C MET A 1 -16.73 -43.19 -0.06
N LYS A 2 -16.80 -42.08 -0.83
CA LYS A 2 -15.86 -41.85 -1.96
C LYS A 2 -15.74 -40.41 -2.52
N TYR A 3 -16.52 -39.42 -2.07
CA TYR A 3 -16.52 -38.07 -2.70
C TYR A 3 -16.33 -36.87 -1.75
N ILE A 4 -16.27 -37.07 -0.43
CA ILE A 4 -16.15 -35.97 0.55
C ILE A 4 -14.72 -35.40 0.64
N LEU A 5 -13.71 -36.12 0.16
CA LEU A 5 -12.29 -35.71 0.24
C LEU A 5 -11.81 -34.76 -0.88
N LEU A 6 -12.67 -34.39 -1.84
CA LEU A 6 -12.26 -33.61 -3.02
C LEU A 6 -12.66 -32.11 -2.97
N VAL A 7 -13.11 -31.60 -1.82
CA VAL A 7 -13.61 -30.21 -1.68
C VAL A 7 -12.63 -29.30 -0.91
N LEU A 8 -11.45 -29.80 -0.54
CA LEU A 8 -10.45 -29.07 0.27
C LEU A 8 -9.33 -28.41 -0.57
N SER A 9 -9.67 -27.89 -1.76
CA SER A 9 -8.70 -27.30 -2.71
C SER A 9 -8.90 -25.80 -2.97
N VAL A 10 -9.86 -25.14 -2.29
CA VAL A 10 -10.26 -23.77 -2.64
C VAL A 10 -9.44 -22.73 -1.86
N MET A 11 -8.32 -22.35 -2.48
CA MET A 11 -7.78 -20.98 -2.51
C MET A 11 -7.54 -20.28 -1.17
N LEU A 12 -6.34 -20.50 -0.61
CA LEU A 12 -5.69 -19.54 0.28
C LEU A 12 -5.24 -18.32 -0.53
N PHE A 13 -6.17 -17.39 -0.82
CA PHE A 13 -5.81 -16.01 -1.16
C PHE A 13 -5.29 -15.31 0.10
N GLY A 14 -4.05 -15.61 0.49
CA GLY A 14 -3.39 -14.85 1.54
C GLY A 14 -3.29 -13.38 1.14
N CYS A 15 -3.58 -12.47 2.07
CA CYS A 15 -3.35 -11.05 1.87
C CYS A 15 -1.88 -10.84 1.48
N ALA A 16 -1.62 -10.37 0.25
CA ALA A 16 -0.28 -10.15 -0.27
C ALA A 16 0.36 -8.91 0.36
N GLN A 17 0.73 -9.02 1.63
CA GLN A 17 1.55 -8.05 2.33
C GLN A 17 2.95 -8.03 1.71
N THR A 18 3.43 -6.85 1.32
CA THR A 18 4.82 -6.69 0.89
C THR A 18 5.73 -7.07 2.06
N PRO A 19 6.65 -8.04 1.91
CA PRO A 19 7.61 -8.35 2.96
C PRO A 19 8.55 -7.16 3.16
N LEU A 20 8.99 -6.95 4.41
CA LEU A 20 10.04 -5.98 4.71
C LEU A 20 11.37 -6.45 4.07
N PRO A 21 12.20 -5.56 3.49
CA PRO A 21 13.52 -5.93 3.02
C PRO A 21 14.39 -6.47 4.16
N THR A 22 15.01 -7.63 3.95
CA THR A 22 15.96 -8.23 4.89
C THR A 22 17.41 -7.88 4.59
N SER A 23 17.66 -7.20 3.47
CA SER A 23 18.99 -6.77 3.04
C SER A 23 19.38 -5.42 3.63
N MET A 24 20.69 -5.20 3.79
CA MET A 24 21.28 -3.89 4.12
C MET A 24 21.56 -3.06 2.85
N ASN A 25 20.76 -3.23 1.80
CA ASN A 25 20.94 -2.60 0.49
C ASN A 25 19.93 -1.47 0.30
N THR A 26 20.42 -0.24 0.10
CA THR A 26 19.58 0.95 -0.08
C THR A 26 18.62 0.82 -1.28
N THR A 27 19.03 0.15 -2.36
CA THR A 27 18.17 -0.05 -3.54
C THR A 27 16.92 -0.85 -3.20
N ASP A 28 17.05 -1.91 -2.39
CA ASP A 28 15.91 -2.77 -2.01
C ASP A 28 14.94 -2.01 -1.10
N TRP A 29 15.46 -1.17 -0.20
CA TRP A 29 14.67 -0.29 0.67
C TRP A 29 13.97 0.81 -0.12
N GLN A 30 14.62 1.38 -1.13
CA GLN A 30 14.01 2.33 -2.06
C GLN A 30 12.86 1.69 -2.84
N SER A 31 13.08 0.52 -3.47
CA SER A 31 12.05 -0.21 -4.19
C SER A 31 10.86 -0.58 -3.31
N PHE A 32 11.11 -1.01 -2.06
CA PHE A 32 10.06 -1.25 -1.07
C PHE A 32 9.26 0.01 -0.72
N GLY A 33 9.93 1.16 -0.56
CA GLY A 33 9.26 2.45 -0.34
C GLY A 33 8.30 2.80 -1.48
N GLU A 34 8.77 2.67 -2.72
CA GLU A 34 7.98 2.92 -3.92
C GLU A 34 6.78 1.97 -4.02
N GLU A 35 6.98 0.66 -3.84
CA GLU A 35 5.91 -0.33 -3.89
C GLU A 35 4.83 -0.07 -2.81
N MET A 36 5.23 0.31 -1.60
CA MET A 36 4.29 0.61 -0.52
C MET A 36 3.41 1.81 -0.85
N ALA A 37 3.98 2.87 -1.41
CA ALA A 37 3.23 4.05 -1.83
C ALA A 37 2.34 3.77 -3.06
N LEU A 38 2.80 2.97 -4.03
CA LEU A 38 2.01 2.49 -5.16
C LEU A 38 0.82 1.61 -4.73
N LYS A 39 0.94 0.89 -3.61
CA LYS A 39 -0.16 0.17 -2.93
C LYS A 39 -1.06 1.07 -2.07
N GLY A 40 -0.91 2.41 -2.17
CA GLY A 40 -1.70 3.39 -1.44
C GLY A 40 -1.48 3.42 0.07
N LYS A 41 -0.40 2.82 0.58
CA LYS A 41 -0.06 2.81 2.01
C LYS A 41 0.51 4.16 2.42
N THR A 42 0.15 4.63 3.61
CA THR A 42 0.78 5.78 4.25
C THR A 42 2.24 5.48 4.61
N LYS A 43 3.05 6.54 4.73
CA LYS A 43 4.47 6.42 5.08
C LYS A 43 4.62 5.84 6.47
N GLN A 44 5.37 4.75 6.57
CA GLN A 44 5.73 4.13 7.84
C GLN A 44 6.83 4.95 8.51
N THR A 45 6.76 5.09 9.83
CA THR A 45 7.83 5.72 10.60
C THR A 45 8.99 4.75 10.77
N GLU A 46 10.19 5.26 11.06
CA GLU A 46 11.34 4.42 11.39
C GLU A 46 10.99 3.42 12.52
N ALA A 47 10.30 3.88 13.57
CA ALA A 47 9.85 3.06 14.69
C ALA A 47 8.90 1.92 14.25
N SER A 48 7.95 2.16 13.35
CA SER A 48 7.03 1.11 12.89
C SER A 48 7.69 0.12 11.93
N LEU A 49 8.74 0.54 11.22
CA LEU A 49 9.59 -0.35 10.41
C LEU A 49 10.52 -1.19 11.30
N ALA A 50 11.07 -0.59 12.36
CA ALA A 50 11.88 -1.28 13.37
C ALA A 50 11.07 -2.34 14.13
N GLU A 51 9.84 -2.00 14.55
CA GLU A 51 8.88 -2.95 15.14
C GLU A 51 8.58 -4.12 14.19
N ALA A 52 8.26 -3.82 12.92
CA ALA A 52 8.01 -4.85 11.91
C ALA A 52 9.25 -5.72 11.62
N ALA A 53 10.46 -5.19 11.80
CA ALA A 53 11.72 -5.90 11.68
C ALA A 53 12.10 -6.70 12.94
N SER A 54 11.40 -6.54 14.06
CA SER A 54 11.86 -6.97 15.40
C SER A 54 13.25 -6.44 15.76
N SER A 55 13.55 -5.21 15.33
CA SER A 55 14.84 -4.51 15.50
C SER A 55 14.68 -3.31 16.45
N PRO A 56 15.71 -2.93 17.24
CA PRO A 56 15.67 -1.71 18.05
C PRO A 56 15.64 -0.41 17.22
N SER A 57 16.15 -0.44 15.98
CA SER A 57 16.14 0.70 15.04
C SER A 57 16.30 0.23 13.59
N ILE A 58 16.13 1.14 12.62
CA ILE A 58 16.53 0.93 11.22
C ILE A 58 17.79 1.78 10.95
N ASP A 59 18.69 1.30 10.09
CA ASP A 59 19.83 2.13 9.66
C ASP A 59 19.35 3.40 8.93
N ALA A 60 19.95 4.54 9.27
CA ALA A 60 19.52 5.84 8.78
C ALA A 60 19.57 5.96 7.24
N ASN A 61 20.50 5.28 6.57
CA ASN A 61 20.59 5.28 5.10
C ASN A 61 19.49 4.42 4.48
N LEU A 62 19.14 3.30 5.13
CA LEU A 62 18.05 2.42 4.68
C LEU A 62 16.69 3.11 4.85
N TYR A 63 16.45 3.78 5.98
CA TYR A 63 15.25 4.59 6.17
C TYR A 63 15.19 5.79 5.22
N ALA A 64 16.32 6.46 4.94
CA ALA A 64 16.39 7.53 3.94
C ALA A 64 16.13 7.02 2.51
N ALA A 65 16.58 5.82 2.16
CA ALA A 65 16.33 5.20 0.86
C ALA A 65 14.84 4.81 0.70
N TYR A 66 14.26 4.16 1.70
CA TYR A 66 12.80 3.95 1.80
C TYR A 66 12.04 5.27 1.66
N GLY A 67 12.50 6.31 2.34
CA GLY A 67 11.90 7.64 2.30
C GLY A 67 11.88 8.25 0.90
N GLN A 68 12.94 8.06 0.11
CA GLN A 68 13.05 8.54 -1.28
C GLN A 68 12.13 7.76 -2.22
N GLY A 69 12.17 6.42 -2.18
CA GLY A 69 11.30 5.59 -3.01
C GLY A 69 9.82 5.83 -2.72
N TYR A 70 9.47 6.02 -1.45
CA TYR A 70 8.11 6.36 -1.04
C TYR A 70 7.60 7.64 -1.71
N GLU A 71 8.38 8.73 -1.78
CA GLU A 71 7.91 9.96 -2.45
C GLU A 71 7.74 9.78 -3.97
N VAL A 72 8.57 8.93 -4.60
CA VAL A 72 8.43 8.55 -6.02
C VAL A 72 7.12 7.81 -6.25
N GLY A 73 6.86 6.75 -5.47
CA GLY A 73 5.61 5.98 -5.56
C GLY A 73 4.38 6.79 -5.16
N LYS A 74 4.51 7.72 -4.20
CA LYS A 74 3.44 8.64 -3.78
C LYS A 74 3.05 9.59 -4.91
N THR A 75 4.04 10.17 -5.58
CA THR A 75 3.82 11.03 -6.76
C THR A 75 3.08 10.29 -7.86
N GLN A 76 3.47 9.03 -8.14
CA GLN A 76 2.78 8.17 -9.09
C GLN A 76 1.35 7.84 -8.64
N TYR A 77 1.14 7.39 -7.40
CA TYR A 77 -0.18 7.03 -6.87
C TYR A 77 -1.15 8.21 -6.91
N CYS A 78 -0.71 9.39 -6.49
CA CYS A 78 -1.52 10.61 -6.44
C CYS A 78 -1.75 11.27 -7.82
N SER A 79 -1.07 10.81 -8.87
CA SER A 79 -1.39 11.19 -10.26
C SER A 79 -2.62 10.46 -10.83
N GLN A 80 -3.08 9.40 -10.17
CA GLN A 80 -4.27 8.65 -10.58
C GLN A 80 -5.55 9.48 -10.44
N ASN A 81 -6.60 9.12 -11.18
CA ASN A 81 -7.91 9.74 -11.03
C ASN A 81 -8.62 9.23 -9.74
N PRO A 82 -8.83 10.06 -8.70
CA PRO A 82 -9.44 9.62 -7.45
C PRO A 82 -10.86 9.08 -7.61
N ARG A 83 -11.69 9.66 -8.49
CA ARG A 83 -13.05 9.12 -8.76
C ARG A 83 -13.01 7.71 -9.36
N ALA A 84 -11.97 7.40 -10.12
CA ALA A 84 -11.76 6.08 -10.69
C ALA A 84 -11.17 5.07 -9.70
N LEU A 85 -10.54 5.52 -8.60
CA LEU A 85 -10.08 4.72 -7.45
C LEU A 85 -11.21 4.40 -6.44
N GLY A 86 -12.19 5.30 -6.32
CA GLY A 86 -13.42 5.06 -5.55
C GLY A 86 -14.40 4.12 -6.27
N ARG A 87 -14.55 4.29 -7.60
CA ARG A 87 -14.89 3.15 -8.48
C ARG A 87 -13.69 2.19 -8.51
N ARG A 88 -13.81 0.95 -9.02
CA ARG A 88 -12.95 -0.18 -8.58
C ARG A 88 -13.16 -0.53 -7.09
N GLY A 89 -13.08 0.42 -6.15
CA GLY A 89 -13.41 0.27 -4.71
C GLY A 89 -12.20 -0.07 -3.84
N GLU A 90 -11.06 0.52 -4.15
CA GLU A 90 -9.81 0.33 -3.42
C GLU A 90 -9.77 1.19 -2.16
N THR A 91 -9.28 0.68 -1.03
CA THR A 91 -9.21 1.46 0.21
C THR A 91 -8.23 2.62 0.10
N TYR A 92 -8.74 3.85 0.11
CA TYR A 92 -7.91 5.06 0.20
C TYR A 92 -7.52 5.39 1.65
N LEU A 93 -6.22 5.43 1.93
CA LEU A 93 -5.67 5.62 3.29
C LEU A 93 -5.20 7.06 3.60
N GLY A 94 -5.51 8.04 2.75
CA GLY A 94 -5.10 9.44 2.96
C GLY A 94 -3.70 9.80 2.44
N ILE A 95 -3.06 8.91 1.68
CA ILE A 95 -1.71 9.09 1.11
C ILE A 95 -1.53 10.40 0.29
N CYS A 96 -2.61 10.98 -0.26
CA CYS A 96 -2.56 12.20 -1.07
C CYS A 96 -3.15 13.43 -0.38
N ASP A 97 -3.60 13.33 0.88
CA ASP A 97 -4.36 14.40 1.55
C ASP A 97 -3.51 15.69 1.77
N ASP A 98 -2.19 15.57 1.77
CA ASP A 98 -1.23 16.68 1.83
C ASP A 98 -0.78 17.21 0.45
N ILE A 99 -1.07 16.48 -0.63
CA ILE A 99 -0.75 16.86 -2.02
C ILE A 99 -1.96 17.52 -2.69
N ASP A 100 -3.14 16.90 -2.62
CA ASP A 100 -4.39 17.43 -3.13
C ASP A 100 -5.50 17.25 -2.09
N LYS A 101 -5.89 18.37 -1.46
CA LYS A 101 -7.01 18.45 -0.51
C LYS A 101 -8.35 17.98 -1.06
N TRP A 102 -8.51 17.89 -2.38
CA TRP A 102 -9.71 17.37 -3.04
C TRP A 102 -9.62 15.90 -3.43
N PHE A 103 -8.48 15.23 -3.25
CA PHE A 103 -8.28 13.84 -3.66
C PHE A 103 -9.28 12.92 -2.93
N ARG A 104 -9.34 13.02 -1.60
CA ARG A 104 -10.29 12.31 -0.73
C ARG A 104 -11.76 12.52 -1.15
N PHE A 105 -12.18 13.78 -1.27
CA PHE A 105 -13.54 14.15 -1.66
C PHE A 105 -13.92 13.58 -3.04
N ASN A 106 -13.01 13.63 -4.00
CA ASN A 106 -13.25 13.05 -5.32
C ASN A 106 -13.25 11.51 -5.28
N TYR A 107 -12.44 10.88 -4.43
CA TYR A 107 -12.44 9.44 -4.21
C TYR A 107 -13.76 8.97 -3.59
N GLU A 108 -14.24 9.64 -2.54
CA GLU A 108 -15.51 9.35 -1.85
C GLU A 108 -16.69 9.42 -2.82
N ARG A 109 -16.78 10.49 -3.62
CA ARG A 109 -17.78 10.60 -4.70
C ARG A 109 -17.68 9.50 -5.76
N GLY A 110 -16.48 8.98 -5.99
CA GLY A 110 -16.26 7.80 -6.84
C GLY A 110 -16.86 6.55 -6.23
N ALA A 111 -16.63 6.32 -4.93
CA ALA A 111 -17.16 5.19 -4.18
C ALA A 111 -18.69 5.24 -4.05
N GLU A 112 -19.26 6.40 -3.72
CA GLU A 112 -20.71 6.64 -3.68
C GLU A 112 -21.39 6.31 -5.02
N SER A 113 -20.78 6.71 -6.15
CA SER A 113 -21.35 6.47 -7.49
C SER A 113 -21.48 4.99 -7.88
N LYS A 114 -20.89 4.04 -7.14
CA LYS A 114 -21.15 2.61 -7.33
C LYS A 114 -22.51 2.16 -6.81
N PHE A 115 -23.07 2.86 -5.82
CA PHE A 115 -24.32 2.46 -5.16
C PHE A 115 -25.56 2.97 -5.89
N ASP A 116 -25.41 3.99 -6.74
CA ASP A 116 -26.49 4.66 -7.49
C ASP A 116 -26.86 3.98 -8.82
N VAL A 117 -26.22 2.84 -9.15
CA VAL A 117 -26.40 2.08 -10.40
C VAL A 117 -27.08 0.72 -10.11
N ARG A 118 -27.96 0.66 -9.11
CA ARG A 118 -28.63 -0.58 -8.68
C ARG A 118 -30.13 -0.40 -8.41
#